data_AF-A0A560J0U0-F1
#
_entry.id   AF-A0A560J0U0-F1
#
_cell.length_a   1.000
_cell.length_b   1.000
_cell.length_c   1.000
_cell.angle_alpha   90.00
_cell.angle_beta   90.00
_cell.angle_gamma   90.00
#
_symmetry.space_group_name_H-M   'P 1'
#
loop_
_entity.id
_entity.type
_entity.pdbx_description
1 polymer ?
#
loop_
_entity_poly.entity_id
_entity_poly.type
_entity_poly.pdbx_seq_one_letter_code
_entity_poly.pdbx_strand_id
1 'polypeptide(L)'
;MGLSWRSGLRSLGRQNLYLTLMQMVPLLTVPDIHFVVLQYDARAGDAAAEMAEVTAATGVTLRLWEDLDLRDDQEGGAALLAGLDLVVSAGTAVGELSAALGMPTWRFHHMAAWAALRTGASPLMVTAHIRAYFIANSSSGKLFFVAISLHRAADGGCPAGCGSS
;
A
#
# COMPACT_ATOMS: atom_id res chain seq x y z
N MET A 1 -3.35 -7.65 3.51
CA MET A 1 -2.97 -6.40 2.79
C MET A 1 -1.45 -6.27 2.71
N GLY A 2 -0.91 -5.98 1.53
CA GLY A 2 0.51 -5.70 1.32
C GLY A 2 0.86 -4.22 1.45
N LEU A 3 2.02 -3.90 1.99
CA LEU A 3 2.46 -2.53 2.23
C LEU A 3 3.92 -2.27 1.79
N SER A 4 4.13 -1.26 0.94
CA SER A 4 5.46 -0.70 0.63
C SER A 4 5.39 0.82 0.61
N TRP A 5 6.02 1.48 1.57
CA TRP A 5 5.77 2.90 1.83
C TRP A 5 6.81 3.86 1.25
N ARG A 6 7.96 3.34 0.81
CA ARG A 6 9.07 4.16 0.30
C ARG A 6 9.91 3.45 -0.76
N SER A 7 10.65 4.21 -1.54
CA SER A 7 11.78 3.66 -2.31
C SER A 7 13.06 3.71 -1.47
N GLY A 8 13.93 2.72 -1.58
CA GLY A 8 15.26 2.79 -0.94
C GLY A 8 16.25 3.70 -1.67
N LEU A 9 15.91 4.26 -2.84
CA LEU A 9 16.74 5.26 -3.52
C LEU A 9 16.50 6.67 -2.95
N ARG A 10 17.17 6.99 -1.83
CA ARG A 10 16.97 8.23 -1.05
C ARG A 10 17.95 9.34 -1.44
N SER A 11 17.91 9.80 -2.69
CA SER A 11 18.54 11.09 -3.03
C SER A 11 17.78 12.22 -2.31
N LEU A 12 18.48 13.24 -1.78
CA LEU A 12 17.94 14.31 -0.90
C LEU A 12 16.63 14.96 -1.40
N GLY A 13 16.38 15.04 -2.71
CA GLY A 13 15.13 15.57 -3.28
C GLY A 13 13.92 14.62 -3.30
N ARG A 14 14.09 13.31 -3.03
CA ARG A 14 13.02 12.30 -3.13
C ARG A 14 12.37 11.94 -1.79
N GLN A 15 12.96 12.33 -0.66
CA GLN A 15 12.45 11.98 0.66
C GLN A 15 11.07 12.60 0.94
N ASN A 16 10.83 13.81 0.42
CA ASN A 16 9.54 14.51 0.53
C ASN A 16 8.41 13.88 -0.31
N LEU A 17 8.68 12.79 -1.04
CA LEU A 17 7.67 12.10 -1.86
C LEU A 17 7.00 10.93 -1.12
N TYR A 18 7.52 10.53 0.04
CA TYR A 18 7.11 9.33 0.77
C TYR A 18 6.55 9.68 2.14
N LEU A 19 5.72 8.77 2.66
CA LEU A 19 5.25 8.83 4.04
C LEU A 19 6.21 8.09 4.95
N THR A 20 6.30 8.52 6.21
CA THR A 20 6.84 7.68 7.27
C THR A 20 5.80 6.67 7.71
N LEU A 21 6.23 5.52 8.24
CA LEU A 21 5.30 4.51 8.75
C LEU A 21 4.43 5.04 9.90
N MET A 22 4.97 5.95 10.73
CA MET A 22 4.22 6.65 11.77
C MET A 22 3.08 7.51 11.23
N GLN A 23 3.24 8.14 10.06
CA GLN A 23 2.14 8.86 9.40
C GLN A 23 1.03 7.91 8.89
N MET A 24 1.34 6.62 8.75
CA MET A 24 0.40 5.59 8.31
C MET A 24 -0.33 4.89 9.47
N VAL A 25 -0.03 5.23 10.73
CA VAL A 25 -0.67 4.63 11.91
C VAL A 25 -2.20 4.52 11.81
N PRO A 26 -2.96 5.56 11.38
CA PRO A 26 -4.42 5.45 11.26
C PRO A 26 -4.91 4.33 10.32
N LEU A 27 -4.10 3.93 9.34
CA LEU A 27 -4.37 2.77 8.48
C LEU A 27 -3.93 1.47 9.14
N LEU A 28 -2.77 1.47 9.78
CA LEU A 28 -2.18 0.27 10.39
C LEU A 28 -2.97 -0.25 11.59
N THR A 29 -3.70 0.64 12.28
CA THR A 29 -4.52 0.31 13.45
C THR A 29 -5.96 -0.05 13.10
N VAL A 30 -6.32 -0.17 11.82
CA VAL A 30 -7.66 -0.64 11.43
C VAL A 30 -7.80 -2.11 11.86
N PRO A 31 -8.86 -2.48 12.61
CA PRO A 31 -9.05 -3.84 13.09
C PRO A 31 -9.21 -4.83 11.93
N ASP A 32 -8.90 -6.10 12.19
CA ASP A 32 -9.08 -7.22 11.26
C ASP A 32 -8.26 -7.14 9.96
N ILE A 33 -7.20 -6.32 9.94
CA ILE A 33 -6.26 -6.25 8.81
C ILE A 33 -4.93 -6.89 9.18
N HIS A 34 -4.53 -7.89 8.40
CA HIS A 34 -3.17 -8.44 8.44
C HIS A 34 -2.28 -7.73 7.42
N PHE A 35 -1.25 -7.05 7.92
CA PHE A 35 -0.27 -6.35 7.09
C PHE A 35 0.93 -7.22 6.78
N VAL A 36 1.19 -7.40 5.48
CA VAL A 36 2.38 -8.04 4.92
C VAL A 36 3.29 -6.95 4.39
N VAL A 37 4.55 -6.95 4.83
CA VAL A 37 5.55 -5.97 4.40
C VAL A 37 6.12 -6.39 3.05
N LEU A 38 5.99 -5.49 2.08
CA LEU A 38 6.52 -5.62 0.72
C LEU A 38 7.73 -4.69 0.48
N GLN A 39 8.23 -4.07 1.56
CA GLN A 39 9.36 -3.16 1.51
C GLN A 39 10.66 -3.97 1.54
N TYR A 40 11.43 -3.95 0.44
CA TYR A 40 12.61 -4.80 0.28
C TYR A 40 13.74 -4.52 1.30
N ASP A 41 13.85 -3.28 1.79
CA ASP A 41 14.84 -2.88 2.80
C ASP A 41 14.29 -2.95 4.24
N ALA A 42 13.13 -3.57 4.48
CA ALA A 42 12.46 -3.59 5.78
C ALA A 42 13.31 -4.10 6.95
N ARG A 43 14.30 -4.95 6.67
CA ARG A 43 15.19 -5.52 7.69
C ARG A 43 16.44 -4.67 7.96
N ALA A 44 16.63 -3.57 7.25
CA ALA A 44 17.87 -2.81 7.30
C ALA A 44 17.63 -1.30 7.43
N GLY A 45 18.59 -0.65 8.09
CA GLY A 45 18.63 0.81 8.24
C GLY A 45 17.32 1.37 8.77
N ASP A 46 16.91 2.49 8.19
CA ASP A 46 15.79 3.29 8.70
C ASP A 46 14.43 2.57 8.60
N ALA A 47 14.24 1.62 7.68
CA ALA A 47 12.94 0.94 7.56
C ALA A 47 12.68 0.04 8.77
N ALA A 48 13.72 -0.65 9.25
CA ALA A 48 13.65 -1.45 10.46
C ALA A 48 13.35 -0.58 11.70
N ALA A 49 13.96 0.61 11.77
CA ALA A 49 13.70 1.58 12.84
C ALA A 49 12.25 2.10 12.81
N GLU A 50 11.73 2.47 11.62
CA GLU A 50 10.33 2.90 11.44
C GLU A 50 9.34 1.79 11.85
N MET A 51 9.63 0.53 11.50
CA MET A 51 8.81 -0.62 11.91
C MET A 51 8.82 -0.85 13.41
N ALA A 52 10.00 -0.77 14.04
CA ALA A 52 10.13 -0.91 15.49
C ALA A 52 9.38 0.20 16.23
N GLU A 53 9.49 1.45 15.75
CA GLU A 53 8.79 2.61 16.31
C GLU A 53 7.27 2.43 16.27
N VAL A 54 6.71 2.07 15.10
CA VAL A 54 5.26 1.84 14.97
C VAL A 54 4.78 0.66 15.82
N THR A 55 5.55 -0.43 15.85
CA THR A 55 5.21 -1.61 16.65
C THR A 55 5.16 -1.24 18.13
N ALA A 56 6.14 -0.47 18.61
CA ALA A 56 6.18 0.00 20.00
C ALA A 56 5.03 0.97 20.31
N ALA A 57 4.66 1.86 19.37
CA ALA A 57 3.64 2.86 19.57
C ALA A 57 2.21 2.30 19.51
N THR A 58 1.97 1.23 18.73
CA THR A 58 0.61 0.78 18.38
C THR A 58 0.32 -0.68 18.73
N GLY A 59 1.34 -1.50 18.96
CA GLY A 59 1.20 -2.94 19.10
C GLY A 59 0.88 -3.69 17.79
N VAL A 60 0.82 -2.99 16.65
CA VAL A 60 0.56 -3.62 15.35
C VAL A 60 1.72 -4.52 14.96
N THR A 61 1.40 -5.73 14.49
CA THR A 61 2.38 -6.66 13.94
C THR A 61 2.45 -6.54 12.42
N LEU A 62 3.60 -6.09 11.92
CA LEU A 62 3.92 -6.05 10.50
C LEU A 62 4.65 -7.33 10.10
N ARG A 63 4.02 -8.18 9.28
CA ARG A 63 4.54 -9.51 8.95
C ARG A 63 5.53 -9.42 7.80
N LEU A 64 6.74 -9.93 8.04
CA LEU A 64 7.75 -10.12 7.01
C LEU A 64 7.67 -11.55 6.49
N TRP A 65 7.93 -11.74 5.20
CA TRP A 65 8.11 -13.07 4.63
C TRP A 65 9.59 -13.43 4.71
N GLU A 66 9.95 -14.35 5.60
CA GLU A 66 11.36 -14.59 5.99
C GLU A 66 12.23 -15.06 4.82
N ASP A 67 11.68 -15.92 3.97
CA ASP A 67 12.38 -16.66 2.91
C ASP A 67 12.24 -16.03 1.50
N LEU A 68 11.77 -14.78 1.41
CA LEU A 68 11.54 -14.13 0.11
C LEU A 68 12.44 -12.90 -0.09
N ASP A 69 13.20 -12.91 -1.19
CA ASP A 69 13.97 -11.75 -1.64
C ASP A 69 13.08 -10.82 -2.49
N LEU A 70 12.48 -9.83 -1.83
CA LEU A 70 11.61 -8.84 -2.48
C LEU A 70 12.33 -7.92 -3.49
N ARG A 71 13.66 -7.98 -3.59
CA ARG A 71 14.44 -7.17 -4.52
C ARG A 71 14.74 -7.92 -5.80
N ASP A 72 15.28 -9.13 -5.68
CA ASP A 72 15.83 -9.87 -6.81
C ASP A 72 14.96 -11.07 -7.23
N ASP A 73 14.09 -11.57 -6.36
CA ASP A 73 13.11 -12.63 -6.69
C ASP A 73 11.76 -12.03 -7.13
N GLN A 74 11.70 -11.64 -8.41
CA GLN A 74 10.48 -11.06 -8.99
C GLN A 74 9.33 -12.08 -9.11
N GLU A 75 9.65 -13.37 -9.30
CA GLU A 75 8.64 -14.42 -9.42
C GLU A 75 8.00 -14.72 -8.06
N GLY A 76 8.80 -14.91 -7.01
CA GLY A 76 8.31 -15.06 -5.65
C GLY A 76 7.59 -13.80 -5.15
N GLY A 77 8.10 -12.61 -5.53
CA GLY A 77 7.41 -11.34 -5.29
C GLY A 77 6.03 -11.29 -5.96
N ALA A 78 5.92 -11.69 -7.22
CA ALA A 78 4.64 -11.75 -7.93
C ALA A 78 3.68 -12.78 -7.32
N ALA A 79 4.18 -13.94 -6.92
CA ALA A 79 3.39 -14.97 -6.24
C ALA A 79 2.83 -14.47 -4.90
N LEU A 80 3.66 -13.75 -4.11
CA LEU A 80 3.21 -13.11 -2.88
C LEU A 80 2.12 -12.07 -3.18
N LEU A 81 2.32 -11.22 -4.17
CA LEU A 81 1.36 -10.18 -4.55
C LEU A 81 0.01 -10.75 -4.98
N ALA A 82 0.01 -11.85 -5.73
CA ALA A 82 -1.21 -12.52 -6.20
C ALA A 82 -2.07 -13.10 -5.06
N GLY A 83 -1.47 -13.36 -3.89
CA GLY A 83 -2.18 -13.86 -2.70
C GLY A 83 -2.76 -12.78 -1.79
N LEU A 84 -2.65 -11.49 -2.14
CA LEU A 84 -3.08 -10.37 -1.28
C LEU A 84 -4.43 -9.79 -1.72
N ASP A 85 -5.26 -9.38 -0.75
CA ASP A 85 -6.56 -8.74 -1.07
C ASP A 85 -6.40 -7.30 -1.61
N LEU A 86 -5.32 -6.63 -1.20
CA LEU A 86 -5.01 -5.24 -1.55
C LEU A 86 -3.52 -4.98 -1.36
N VAL A 87 -2.94 -4.22 -2.29
CA VAL A 87 -1.57 -3.68 -2.20
C VAL A 87 -1.63 -2.18 -2.02
N VAL A 88 -1.03 -1.67 -0.95
CA VAL A 88 -0.85 -0.23 -0.70
C VAL A 88 0.61 0.11 -0.92
N SER A 89 0.89 0.98 -1.89
CA SER A 89 2.28 1.30 -2.22
C SER A 89 2.50 2.78 -2.54
N ALA A 90 3.71 3.28 -2.28
CA ALA A 90 4.19 4.49 -2.93
C ALA A 90 4.43 4.21 -4.44
N GLY A 91 4.94 5.20 -5.19
CA GLY A 91 5.37 4.99 -6.58
C GLY A 91 6.63 4.13 -6.69
N THR A 92 6.54 2.84 -6.33
CA THR A 92 7.64 1.87 -6.32
C THR A 92 7.37 0.74 -7.32
N ALA A 93 8.40 -0.07 -7.59
CA ALA A 93 8.29 -1.25 -8.45
C ALA A 93 7.21 -2.24 -7.97
N VAL A 94 6.99 -2.36 -6.66
CA VAL A 94 5.92 -3.18 -6.07
C VAL A 94 4.53 -2.68 -6.48
N GLY A 95 4.34 -1.35 -6.45
CA GLY A 95 3.10 -0.73 -6.91
C GLY A 95 2.84 -0.94 -8.40
N GLU A 96 3.87 -0.90 -9.24
CA GLU A 96 3.73 -1.17 -10.67
C GLU A 96 3.47 -2.66 -10.94
N LEU A 97 4.22 -3.57 -10.31
CA LEU A 97 4.10 -5.01 -10.50
C LEU A 97 2.73 -5.53 -10.03
N SER A 98 2.27 -5.12 -8.85
CA SER A 98 0.94 -5.51 -8.34
C SER A 98 -0.19 -5.13 -9.30
N ALA A 99 -0.09 -3.93 -9.88
CA ALA A 99 -1.08 -3.47 -10.83
C ALA A 99 -0.95 -4.17 -12.21
N ALA A 100 0.26 -4.53 -12.65
CA ALA A 100 0.43 -5.36 -13.84
C ALA A 100 -0.20 -6.76 -13.66
N LEU A 101 -0.18 -7.29 -12.44
CA LEU A 101 -0.81 -8.57 -12.07
C LEU A 101 -2.35 -8.48 -11.91
N GLY A 102 -2.95 -7.29 -12.06
CA GLY A 102 -4.39 -7.10 -11.91
C GLY A 102 -4.88 -7.01 -10.46
N MET A 103 -3.95 -6.93 -9.50
CA MET A 103 -4.31 -6.84 -8.08
C MET A 103 -4.96 -5.47 -7.78
N PRO A 104 -5.90 -5.40 -6.83
CA PRO A 104 -6.31 -4.12 -6.26
C PRO A 104 -5.08 -3.42 -5.69
N THR A 105 -4.74 -2.25 -6.27
CA THR A 105 -3.55 -1.50 -5.88
C THR A 105 -3.90 -0.06 -5.58
N TRP A 106 -3.59 0.37 -4.36
CA TRP A 106 -3.71 1.75 -3.93
C TRP A 106 -2.35 2.40 -3.92
N ARG A 107 -2.20 3.43 -4.75
CA ARG A 107 -0.97 4.21 -4.79
C ARG A 107 -1.15 5.54 -4.11
N PHE A 108 -0.17 5.91 -3.29
CA PHE A 108 -0.09 7.25 -2.74
C PHE A 108 1.11 8.00 -3.26
N HIS A 109 0.88 9.28 -3.56
CA HIS A 109 1.90 10.18 -4.08
C HIS A 109 1.73 11.57 -3.46
N HIS A 110 2.87 12.21 -3.17
CA HIS A 110 2.93 13.58 -2.65
C HIS A 110 2.74 14.65 -3.74
N MET A 111 2.84 14.25 -5.02
CA MET A 111 2.54 15.06 -6.20
C MET A 111 1.52 14.32 -7.07
N ALA A 112 0.72 15.03 -7.87
CA ALA A 112 -0.20 14.40 -8.80
C ALA A 112 0.58 13.42 -9.69
N ALA A 113 0.22 12.13 -9.66
CA ALA A 113 0.89 11.13 -10.49
C ALA A 113 0.70 11.53 -11.96
N TRP A 114 1.81 11.76 -12.67
CA TRP A 114 1.79 12.12 -14.09
C TRP A 114 0.98 11.08 -14.91
N ALA A 115 1.14 9.81 -14.54
CA ALA A 115 0.47 8.68 -15.17
C ALA A 115 -1.03 8.62 -14.89
N ALA A 116 -1.54 9.39 -13.92
CA ALA A 116 -2.96 9.45 -13.61
C ALA A 116 -3.72 10.44 -14.49
N LEU A 117 -3.07 11.18 -15.40
CA LEU A 117 -3.70 12.09 -16.39
C LEU A 117 -4.87 12.95 -15.85
N ARG A 118 -4.83 13.34 -14.57
CA ARG A 118 -5.90 14.05 -13.83
C ARG A 118 -7.21 13.26 -13.63
N THR A 119 -7.26 11.97 -13.95
CA THR A 119 -8.41 11.07 -13.77
C THR A 119 -8.39 10.28 -12.45
N GLY A 120 -7.33 10.40 -11.63
CA GLY A 120 -7.23 9.68 -10.34
C GLY A 120 -6.98 8.17 -10.45
N ALA A 121 -6.93 7.64 -11.68
CA ALA A 121 -6.52 6.29 -12.03
C ALA A 121 -5.62 6.36 -13.28
N SER A 122 -4.63 5.47 -13.41
CA SER A 122 -3.73 5.50 -14.56
C SER A 122 -4.31 4.69 -15.72
N PRO A 123 -4.62 5.33 -16.87
CA PRO A 123 -5.17 4.62 -18.03
C PRO A 123 -4.14 3.71 -18.73
N LEU A 124 -2.86 3.78 -18.35
CA LEU A 124 -1.82 2.89 -18.86
C LEU A 124 -1.83 1.51 -18.18
N MET A 125 -2.62 1.34 -17.12
CA MET A 125 -2.78 0.07 -16.41
C MET A 125 -4.24 -0.36 -16.46
N VAL A 126 -4.64 -0.85 -17.63
CA VAL A 126 -6.03 -1.09 -17.99
C VAL A 126 -6.64 -2.31 -17.25
N THR A 127 -5.79 -3.24 -16.79
CA THR A 127 -6.20 -4.50 -16.16
C THR A 127 -6.37 -4.43 -14.64
N ALA A 128 -5.90 -3.39 -13.97
CA ALA A 128 -5.98 -3.27 -12.51
C ALA A 128 -6.98 -2.20 -12.07
N HIS A 129 -7.71 -2.50 -10.99
CA HIS A 129 -8.45 -1.51 -10.22
C HIS A 129 -7.46 -0.63 -9.42
N ILE A 130 -6.67 0.19 -10.11
CA ILE A 130 -5.77 1.15 -9.46
C ILE A 130 -6.60 2.31 -8.95
N ARG A 131 -6.53 2.56 -7.64
CA ARG A 131 -6.95 3.84 -7.05
C ARG A 131 -5.72 4.64 -6.68
N ALA A 132 -5.52 5.79 -7.31
CA ALA A 132 -4.45 6.70 -6.93
C ALA A 132 -5.01 7.77 -5.98
N TYR A 133 -4.46 7.82 -4.77
CA TYR A 133 -4.80 8.82 -3.77
C TYR A 133 -3.70 9.89 -3.72
N PHE A 134 -4.11 11.14 -3.90
CA PHE A 134 -3.22 12.28 -3.76
C PHE A 134 -3.14 12.70 -2.29
N ILE A 135 -1.93 12.61 -1.72
CA ILE A 135 -1.67 13.08 -0.37
C ILE A 135 -1.14 14.51 -0.48
N ALA A 136 -2.07 15.47 -0.47
CA ALA A 136 -1.72 16.88 -0.34
C ALA A 136 -1.10 17.12 1.05
N ASN A 137 0.03 17.81 1.04
CA ASN A 137 0.89 18.11 2.18
C ASN A 137 0.12 18.47 3.48
N SER A 138 0.59 17.92 4.61
CA SER A 138 0.11 18.14 5.97
C SER A 138 -1.36 17.77 6.23
N SER A 139 -1.54 16.58 6.79
CA SER A 139 -2.43 16.26 7.93
C SER A 139 -2.87 14.81 7.82
N SER A 140 -2.68 14.07 8.89
CA SER A 140 -3.08 12.68 9.16
C SER A 140 -4.54 12.32 8.85
N GLY A 141 -5.35 13.25 8.33
CA GLY A 141 -6.78 13.10 8.04
C GLY A 141 -7.13 12.42 6.71
N LYS A 142 -6.21 12.27 5.73
CA LYS A 142 -6.53 11.62 4.44
C LYS A 142 -6.31 10.10 4.41
N LEU A 143 -5.37 9.56 5.20
CA LEU A 143 -5.36 8.11 5.49
C LEU A 143 -6.61 7.68 6.27
N PHE A 144 -7.22 8.60 7.02
CA PHE A 144 -8.51 8.40 7.68
C PHE A 144 -9.64 8.08 6.67
N PHE A 145 -9.65 8.71 5.49
CA PHE A 145 -10.62 8.40 4.42
C PHE A 145 -10.34 7.06 3.71
N VAL A 146 -9.07 6.65 3.67
CA VAL A 146 -8.62 5.35 3.16
C VAL A 146 -9.09 4.23 4.11
N ALA A 147 -8.96 4.43 5.43
CA ALA A 147 -9.53 3.56 6.46
C ALA A 147 -11.08 3.49 6.42
N ILE A 148 -11.76 4.62 6.22
CA ILE A 148 -13.22 4.67 6.07
C ILE A 148 -13.69 3.93 4.79
N SER A 149 -12.93 4.00 3.70
CA SER A 149 -13.24 3.26 2.47
C SER A 149 -13.02 1.76 2.62
N LEU A 150 -12.06 1.33 3.46
CA LEU A 150 -11.86 -0.08 3.82
C LEU A 150 -13.02 -0.63 4.67
N HIS A 151 -13.54 0.15 5.62
CA HIS A 151 -14.73 -0.24 6.39
C HIS A 151 -15.94 -0.49 5.48
N ARG A 152 -16.19 0.41 4.52
CA ARG A 152 -17.30 0.27 3.56
C ARG A 152 -17.12 -0.84 2.52
N ALA A 153 -15.88 -1.22 2.21
CA ALA A 153 -15.59 -2.34 1.31
C ALA A 153 -15.71 -3.70 2.02
N ALA A 154 -15.38 -3.76 3.32
CA ALA A 154 -15.59 -4.93 4.17
C ALA A 154 -17.09 -5.18 4.46
N ASP A 155 -17.87 -4.12 4.66
CA ASP A 155 -19.34 -4.20 4.85
C ASP A 155 -20.13 -4.50 3.55
N GLY A 156 -19.46 -4.47 2.39
CA GLY A 156 -20.06 -4.64 1.06
C GLY A 156 -20.07 -6.07 0.52
N GLY A 157 -19.82 -7.07 1.38
CA GLY A 157 -19.94 -8.49 1.03
C GLY A 157 -21.38 -8.86 0.66
N CYS A 158 -21.64 -8.94 -0.65
CA CYS A 158 -22.83 -9.49 -1.29
C CYS A 158 -24.14 -8.70 -1.05
N PRO A 159 -24.78 -8.13 -2.11
CA PRO A 159 -26.22 -7.90 -2.04
C PRO A 159 -26.90 -9.28 -2.01
N ALA A 160 -27.17 -9.77 -0.81
CA ALA A 160 -28.18 -10.78 -0.59
C ALA A 160 -29.52 -10.21 -1.08
N GLY A 161 -30.02 -10.72 -2.21
CA GLY A 161 -31.39 -10.45 -2.65
C GLY A 161 -31.54 -10.19 -4.15
N CYS A 162 -31.42 -11.24 -4.95
CA CYS A 162 -32.28 -11.42 -6.14
C CYS A 162 -32.47 -12.93 -6.36
N GLY A 163 -33.19 -13.54 -5.42
CA GLY A 163 -33.92 -14.77 -5.67
C GLY A 163 -35.29 -14.41 -6.26
N SER A 164 -35.66 -15.15 -7.31
CA SER A 164 -37.02 -15.43 -7.79
C SER A 164 -37.97 -14.25 -8.07
N SER A 165 -38.19 -13.98 -9.36
CA SER A 165 -39.50 -14.23 -10.01
C SER A 165 -39.33 -14.28 -11.53
#